data_AF-A0AAV5TJ63-F1
#
_entry.id   AF-A0AAV5TJ63-F1
#
_cell.length_a   1.000
_cell.length_b   1.000
_cell.length_c   1.000
_cell.angle_alpha   90.00
_cell.angle_beta   90.00
_cell.angle_gamma   90.00
#
_symmetry.space_group_name_H-M   'P 1'
#
loop_
_entity.id
_entity.type
_entity.pdbx_description
1 polymer ?
#
loop_
_entity_poly.entity_id
_entity_poly.type
_entity_poly.pdbx_seq_one_letter_code
_entity_poly.pdbx_strand_id
1 'polypeptide(L)'
;SPGPVVTNAAVTAGMSKEEAEKMHEGYSASLLPKIPLGRMSIPEDIAKIILFLADRSQSEILIGHILTADGGLMLKNVLFPEA
;
A
#
# COMPACT_ATOMS: atom_id res chain seq x y z
N SER A 1 1.90 2.27 -8.09
CA SER A 1 2.50 2.90 -6.91
C SER A 1 1.81 2.41 -5.66
N PRO A 2 2.35 1.37 -4.99
CA PRO A 2 1.78 0.88 -3.74
C PRO A 2 1.94 1.91 -2.61
N GLY A 3 0.95 1.95 -1.71
CA GLY A 3 1.08 2.63 -0.42
C GLY A 3 1.76 1.75 0.64
N PRO A 4 1.44 1.91 1.93
CA PRO A 4 1.95 1.04 2.98
C PRO A 4 1.46 -0.40 2.81
N VAL A 5 2.40 -1.32 2.58
CA VAL A 5 2.14 -2.76 2.47
C VAL A 5 3.00 -3.49 3.48
N VAL A 6 2.40 -4.40 4.26
CA VAL A 6 3.12 -5.25 5.21
C VAL A 6 3.97 -6.26 4.42
N THR A 7 5.27 -6.02 4.35
CA THR A 7 6.24 -6.84 3.60
C THR A 7 7.49 -7.08 4.43
N ASN A 8 8.42 -7.86 3.90
CA ASN A 8 9.76 -8.03 4.48
C ASN A 8 10.74 -6.91 4.06
N ALA A 9 10.29 -5.82 3.44
CA ALA A 9 11.17 -4.78 2.91
C ALA A 9 12.10 -4.17 3.98
N ALA A 10 11.59 -3.92 5.19
CA ALA A 10 12.38 -3.39 6.30
C ALA A 10 13.47 -4.38 6.74
N VAL A 11 13.15 -5.67 6.80
CA VAL A 11 14.11 -6.72 7.16
C VAL A 11 15.21 -6.84 6.10
N THR A 12 14.82 -6.84 4.83
CA THR A 12 15.76 -6.83 3.70
C THR A 12 16.65 -5.57 3.70
N ALA A 13 16.15 -4.46 4.23
CA ALA A 13 16.90 -3.21 4.40
C ALA A 13 17.82 -3.20 5.65
N GLY A 14 17.93 -4.31 6.38
CA GLY A 14 18.86 -4.47 7.51
C GLY A 14 18.24 -4.36 8.90
N MET A 15 16.91 -4.21 8.98
CA MET A 15 16.19 -4.23 10.26
C MET A 15 16.05 -5.65 10.79
N SER A 16 16.10 -5.85 12.10
CA SER A 16 15.72 -7.15 12.68
C SER A 16 14.22 -7.42 12.47
N LYS A 17 13.83 -8.69 12.54
CA LYS A 17 12.42 -9.08 12.41
C LYS A 17 11.54 -8.42 13.47
N GLU A 18 12.02 -8.34 14.71
CA GLU A 18 11.29 -7.74 15.83
C GLU A 18 11.09 -6.24 15.65
N GLU A 19 12.12 -5.52 15.19
CA GLU A 19 12.01 -4.09 14.87
C GLU A 19 11.03 -3.85 13.71
N ALA A 20 11.04 -4.70 12.68
CA ALA A 20 10.10 -4.60 11.56
C ALA A 20 8.66 -4.88 11.97
N GLU A 21 8.43 -5.85 12.87
CA GLU A 21 7.12 -6.13 13.46
C GLU A 21 6.62 -4.92 14.28
N LYS A 22 7.44 -4.37 15.16
CA LYS A 22 7.11 -3.14 15.92
C LYS A 22 6.83 -1.95 14.99
N MET A 23 7.59 -1.83 13.90
CA MET A 23 7.36 -0.80 12.89
C MET A 23 5.99 -0.95 12.24
N HIS A 24 5.59 -2.17 11.85
CA HIS A 24 4.26 -2.43 11.29
C HIS A 24 3.13 -2.17 12.29
N GLU A 25 3.32 -2.52 13.56
CA GLU A 25 2.37 -2.23 14.64
C GLU A 25 2.21 -0.72 14.87
N GLY A 26 3.33 0.01 14.97
CA GLY A 26 3.35 1.46 15.14
C GLY A 26 2.76 2.22 13.94
N TYR A 27 3.02 1.73 12.72
CA TYR A 27 2.36 2.24 11.52
C TYR A 27 0.87 1.96 11.52
N SER A 28 0.44 0.77 11.94
CA SER A 28 -0.99 0.46 12.03
C SER A 28 -1.69 1.45 12.95
N ALA A 29 -1.19 1.70 14.17
CA ALA A 29 -1.83 2.63 15.10
C ALA A 29 -1.93 4.09 14.57
N SER A 30 -0.92 4.57 13.84
CA SER A 30 -0.85 5.96 13.39
C SER A 30 -1.40 6.21 11.97
N LEU A 31 -1.36 5.21 11.10
CA LEU A 31 -1.80 5.28 9.71
C LEU A 31 -3.20 4.71 9.51
N LEU A 32 -3.68 3.76 10.31
CA LEU A 32 -5.05 3.20 10.16
C LEU A 32 -6.12 4.29 10.07
N PRO A 33 -6.14 5.33 10.93
CA PRO A 33 -7.15 6.39 10.83
C PRO A 33 -7.02 7.27 9.58
N LYS A 34 -5.89 7.17 8.86
CA LYS A 34 -5.57 7.96 7.68
C LYS A 34 -5.75 7.18 6.38
N ILE A 35 -5.96 5.86 6.44
CA ILE A 35 -6.17 5.00 5.29
C ILE A 35 -7.68 4.78 5.14
N PRO A 36 -8.35 5.35 4.11
CA PRO A 36 -9.77 5.11 3.85
C PRO A 36 -10.17 3.63 3.75
N LEU A 37 -9.28 2.78 3.24
CA LEU A 37 -9.49 1.32 3.21
C LEU A 37 -9.65 0.69 4.61
N GLY A 38 -9.26 1.38 5.69
CA GLY A 38 -9.42 0.93 7.07
C GLY A 38 -8.47 -0.18 7.51
N ARG A 39 -7.51 -0.57 6.67
CA ARG A 39 -6.46 -1.54 6.98
C ARG A 39 -5.18 -1.26 6.20
N MET A 40 -4.06 -1.78 6.70
CA MET A 40 -2.83 -1.90 5.90
C MET A 40 -3.03 -2.89 4.75
N SER A 41 -2.34 -2.65 3.64
CA SER A 41 -2.33 -3.61 2.53
C SER A 41 -1.41 -4.80 2.80
N ILE A 42 -1.75 -5.93 2.19
CA ILE A 42 -0.92 -7.14 2.18
C ILE A 42 -0.37 -7.38 0.76
N PRO A 43 0.69 -8.20 0.59
CA PRO A 43 1.29 -8.44 -0.71
C PRO A 43 0.30 -8.87 -1.80
N GLU A 44 -0.73 -9.64 -1.42
CA GLU A 44 -1.78 -10.15 -2.31
C GLU A 44 -2.65 -9.03 -2.91
N ASP A 45 -2.81 -7.89 -2.22
CA ASP A 45 -3.53 -6.74 -2.77
C ASP A 45 -2.79 -6.20 -4.02
N ILE A 46 -1.46 -6.12 -3.95
CA ILE A 46 -0.61 -5.64 -5.05
C ILE A 46 -0.45 -6.72 -6.13
N ALA A 47 -0.32 -7.99 -5.73
CA ALA A 47 -0.20 -9.10 -6.67
C ALA A 47 -1.39 -9.18 -7.63
N LYS A 48 -2.62 -8.98 -7.13
CA LYS A 48 -3.83 -8.93 -7.98
C LYS A 48 -3.79 -7.82 -9.02
N ILE A 49 -3.26 -6.65 -8.65
CA ILE A 49 -3.09 -5.52 -9.58
C ILE A 49 -2.04 -5.84 -10.64
N ILE A 50 -0.93 -6.46 -10.24
CA ILE A 50 0.11 -6.91 -11.17
C ILE A 50 -0.47 -7.94 -12.16
N LEU A 51 -1.27 -8.90 -11.69
CA LEU A 51 -1.93 -9.88 -12.56
C LEU A 51 -2.87 -9.21 -13.57
N PHE A 52 -3.68 -8.23 -13.15
CA PHE A 52 -4.51 -7.43 -14.05
C PHE A 52 -3.68 -6.70 -15.12
N LEU A 53 -2.59 -6.03 -14.72
CA LEU A 53 -1.71 -5.31 -15.65
C LEU A 53 -0.93 -6.24 -16.59
N ALA A 54 -0.71 -7.50 -16.20
CA ALA A 54 -0.06 -8.50 -17.04
C ALA A 54 -1.03 -9.13 -18.06
N ASP A 55 -2.33 -9.13 -17.77
CA ASP A 55 -3.35 -9.62 -18.68
C ASP A 55 -3.70 -8.57 -19.73
N ARG A 56 -3.10 -8.71 -20.92
CA ARG A 56 -3.36 -7.82 -22.06
C ARG A 56 -4.82 -7.81 -22.48
N SER A 57 -5.57 -8.89 -22.31
CA SER A 57 -6.99 -8.91 -22.69
C SER A 57 -7.85 -7.98 -21.81
N GLN A 58 -7.32 -7.57 -20.65
CA GLN A 58 -7.99 -6.69 -19.70
C GLN A 58 -7.38 -5.29 -19.60
N SER A 59 -6.11 -5.11 -19.98
CA SER A 59 -5.34 -3.91 -19.66
C SER A 59 -4.56 -3.29 -20.82
N GLU A 60 -4.78 -3.71 -22.08
CA GLU A 60 -3.97 -3.30 -23.25
C GLU A 60 -3.78 -1.80 -23.45
N ILE A 61 -4.73 -0.96 -23.01
CA ILE A 61 -4.67 0.50 -23.14
C ILE A 61 -3.76 1.17 -22.08
N LEU A 62 -3.42 0.48 -21.00
CA LEU A 62 -2.65 1.02 -19.88
C LEU A 62 -1.14 0.92 -20.15
N ILE A 63 -0.61 1.87 -20.91
CA ILE A 63 0.82 1.92 -21.26
C ILE A 63 1.49 3.13 -20.60
N GLY A 64 2.63 2.89 -19.94
CA GLY A 64 3.40 3.94 -19.27
C GLY A 64 2.68 4.62 -18.11
N HIS A 65 1.58 4.03 -17.62
CA HIS A 65 0.76 4.59 -16.57
C HIS A 65 1.20 4.13 -15.17
N ILE A 66 1.02 5.00 -14.18
CA ILE A 66 1.27 4.68 -12.77
C ILE A 66 -0.07 4.50 -12.06
N LEU A 67 -0.48 3.25 -11.87
CA LEU A 67 -1.68 2.94 -11.10
C LEU A 67 -1.40 3.01 -9.59
N THR A 68 -2.04 3.94 -8.88
CA THR A 68 -1.89 4.08 -7.42
C THR A 68 -2.71 3.03 -6.68
N ALA A 69 -2.09 2.38 -5.69
CA ALA A 69 -2.67 1.30 -4.90
C ALA A 69 -2.28 1.47 -3.42
N ASP A 70 -2.83 2.49 -2.77
CA ASP A 70 -2.42 2.95 -1.44
C ASP A 70 -3.56 2.95 -0.41
N GLY A 71 -4.69 2.34 -0.74
CA GLY A 71 -5.88 2.34 0.12
C GLY A 71 -6.52 3.73 0.30
N GLY A 72 -6.19 4.70 -0.56
CA GLY A 72 -6.68 6.08 -0.51
C GLY A 72 -5.87 7.01 0.38
N LEU A 73 -4.71 6.57 0.90
CA LEU A 73 -3.89 7.35 1.83
C LEU A 73 -3.53 8.73 1.27
N MET A 74 -3.15 8.83 -0.01
CA MET A 74 -2.76 10.09 -0.64
C MET A 74 -3.93 11.02 -0.96
N LEU A 75 -5.18 10.53 -0.89
CA LEU A 75 -6.37 11.34 -1.15
C LEU A 75 -6.83 12.11 0.09
N LYS A 76 -6.38 11.73 1.30
CA LYS A 76 -6.81 12.38 2.53
C LYS A 76 -6.19 13.78 2.62
N ASN A 77 -7.05 14.79 2.60
CA ASN A 77 -6.60 16.17 2.73
C ASN A 77 -6.29 16.49 4.20
N VAL A 78 -5.08 17.00 4.46
CA VAL A 78 -4.65 17.40 5.80
C VAL A 78 -5.46 18.58 6.35
N LEU A 79 -5.99 19.43 5.46
CA LEU A 79 -6.82 20.58 5.81
C LEU A 79 -8.29 20.22 6.04
N PHE A 80 -8.78 19.11 5.46
CA PHE A 80 -10.16 18.65 5.57
C PHE A 80 -10.20 17.14 5.86
N PRO A 81 -9.86 16.72 7.09
CA PRO A 81 -9.65 15.30 7.41
C PRO A 81 -10.94 14.47 7.51
N GLU A 82 -12.11 15.13 7.58
CA GLU A 82 -13.46 14.53 7.73
C GLU A 82 -14.34 14.66 6.47
N ALA A 83 -13.79 15.19 5.38
CA ALA A 83 -14.48 15.36 4.10
C ALA A 83 -14.35 14.12 3.21
#